data_AF-A0A494VT04-F1
#
_entry.id   AF-A0A494VT04-F1
#
_cell.length_a   1.000
_cell.length_b   1.000
_cell.length_c   1.000
_cell.angle_alpha   90.00
_cell.angle_beta   90.00
_cell.angle_gamma   90.00
#
_symmetry.space_group_name_H-M   'P 1'
#
loop_
_entity.id
_entity.type
_entity.pdbx_description
1 polymer ?
#
loop_
_entity_poly.entity_id
_entity_poly.type
_entity_poly.pdbx_seq_one_letter_code
_entity_poly.pdbx_strand_id
1 'polypeptide(L)' 'MFIIDQNGKEIEVTDLRLAIMQADDYRHYQLRGSAHKDYNRRQQAYWEDIYVKLMILAEHAIPADNQPNER' A
#
# COMPACT_ATOMS: atom_id res chain seq x y z
N MET A 1 -11.21 8.16 3.39
CA MET A 1 -9.88 8.26 4.07
C MET A 1 -8.86 8.63 3.00
N PHE A 2 -7.74 9.26 3.34
CA PHE A 2 -6.75 9.69 2.34
C PHE A 2 -5.35 9.22 2.72
N ILE A 3 -4.53 8.96 1.70
CA ILE A 3 -3.08 8.80 1.82
C ILE A 3 -2.39 9.78 0.86
N ILE A 4 -1.14 10.14 1.16
CA ILE A 4 -0.31 10.96 0.27
C ILE A 4 0.75 10.06 -0.37
N ASP A 5 0.78 10.01 -1.70
CA ASP A 5 1.78 9.24 -2.44
C ASP A 5 3.19 9.88 -2.31
N GLN A 6 4.21 9.18 -2.78
CA GLN A 6 5.60 9.69 -2.74
C GLN A 6 5.83 10.99 -3.55
N ASN A 7 4.89 11.40 -4.41
CA ASN A 7 4.94 12.61 -5.22
C ASN A 7 4.13 13.77 -4.59
N GLY A 8 3.58 13.58 -3.39
CA GLY A 8 2.74 14.58 -2.71
C GLY A 8 1.30 14.62 -3.21
N LYS A 9 0.88 13.64 -4.03
CA LYS A 9 -0.50 13.56 -4.52
C LYS A 9 -1.38 12.88 -3.49
N GLU A 10 -2.52 13.50 -3.20
CA GLU A 10 -3.56 12.92 -2.37
C GLU A 10 -4.33 11.84 -3.14
N ILE A 11 -4.51 10.68 -2.50
CA ILE A 11 -5.27 9.54 -3.01
C ILE A 11 -6.41 9.25 -2.05
N GLU A 12 -7.64 9.34 -2.56
CA GLU A 12 -8.83 8.92 -1.84
C GLU A 12 -8.91 7.40 -1.75
N VAL A 13 -9.04 6.88 -0.53
CA VAL A 13 -9.27 5.47 -0.24
C VAL A 13 -10.76 5.29 0.03
N THR A 14 -11.46 4.72 -0.95
CA THR A 14 -12.91 4.46 -0.93
C THR A 14 -13.25 3.09 -0.34
N ASP A 15 -12.36 2.10 -0.53
CA ASP A 15 -12.44 0.77 0.09
C ASP A 15 -11.03 0.35 0.52
N LEU A 16 -10.80 0.35 1.84
CA LEU A 16 -9.48 0.08 2.40
C LEU A 16 -9.03 -1.36 2.18
N ARG A 17 -9.94 -2.33 2.28
CA ARG A 17 -9.60 -3.75 2.14
C ARG A 17 -9.21 -4.06 0.70
N LEU A 18 -10.01 -3.57 -0.26
CA LEU A 18 -9.69 -3.74 -1.68
C LEU A 18 -8.41 -2.99 -2.08
N ALA A 19 -8.19 -1.79 -1.54
CA ALA A 19 -6.96 -1.03 -1.81
C ALA A 19 -5.71 -1.77 -1.34
N ILE A 20 -5.74 -2.39 -0.15
CA ILE A 20 -4.63 -3.19 0.37
C ILE A 20 -4.34 -4.38 -0.54
N MET A 21 -5.39 -5.13 -0.93
CA MET A 21 -5.24 -6.28 -1.84
C MET A 21 -4.63 -5.87 -3.18
N GLN A 22 -5.10 -4.76 -3.76
CA GLN A 22 -4.54 -4.24 -5.01
C GLN A 22 -3.07 -3.86 -4.86
N ALA A 23 -2.72 -3.10 -3.82
CA ALA A 23 -1.34 -2.68 -3.60
C ALA A 23 -0.39 -3.87 -3.36
N ASP A 24 -0.86 -4.92 -2.67
CA ASP A 24 -0.12 -6.17 -2.48
C ASP A 24 0.13 -6.90 -3.80
N ASP A 25 -0.87 -6.98 -4.69
CA ASP A 25 -0.67 -7.58 -6.01
C ASP A 25 0.32 -6.78 -6.87
N TYR A 26 0.15 -5.45 -6.93
CA TYR A 26 0.94 -4.60 -7.82
C TYR A 26 2.39 -4.42 -7.38
N ARG A 27 2.71 -4.49 -6.08
CA ARG A 27 4.10 -4.42 -5.60
C ARG A 27 4.95 -5.63 -6.02
N HIS A 28 4.31 -6.72 -6.46
CA HIS A 28 4.98 -7.89 -7.03
C HIS A 28 4.91 -7.95 -8.56
N TYR A 29 4.12 -7.10 -9.21
CA TYR A 29 3.96 -7.10 -10.66
C TYR A 29 5.23 -6.63 -11.39
N GLN A 30 5.62 -7.37 -12.44
CA GLN A 30 6.81 -7.08 -13.23
C GLN A 30 6.58 -7.34 -14.71
N LEU A 31 6.98 -6.39 -15.55
CA LEU A 31 7.10 -6.60 -16.98
C LEU A 31 8.32 -7.47 -17.29
N ARG A 32 8.19 -8.37 -18.26
CA ARG A 32 9.29 -9.28 -18.68
C ARG A 32 10.27 -8.56 -19.60
N GLY A 33 11.55 -8.89 -19.47
CA GLY A 33 12.62 -8.36 -20.32
C GLY A 33 13.45 -7.28 -19.63
N SER A 34 14.75 -7.25 -19.93
CA SER A 34 15.73 -6.37 -19.28
C SER A 34 15.46 -4.89 -19.52
N ALA A 35 14.82 -4.53 -20.64
CA ALA A 35 14.45 -3.16 -20.98
C ALA A 35 13.51 -2.50 -19.95
N HIS A 36 12.78 -3.28 -19.16
CA HIS A 36 11.83 -2.77 -18.17
C HIS A 36 12.37 -2.78 -16.74
N LYS A 37 13.64 -3.15 -16.52
CA LYS A 37 14.20 -3.31 -15.16
C LYS A 37 14.04 -2.05 -14.30
N ASP A 38 14.35 -0.88 -14.86
CA ASP A 38 14.24 0.38 -14.13
C ASP A 38 12.79 0.78 -13.88
N TYR A 39 11.91 0.51 -14.85
CA TYR A 39 10.47 0.73 -14.69
C TYR A 39 9.91 -0.14 -13.57
N ASN A 40 10.18 -1.45 -13.61
CA ASN A 40 9.72 -2.40 -12.60
C ASN A 40 10.21 -1.99 -11.21
N ARG A 41 11.48 -1.60 -11.06
CA ARG A 41 12.02 -1.12 -9.78
C ARG A 41 11.25 0.08 -9.24
N ARG A 42 10.93 1.06 -10.08
CA ARG A 42 10.17 2.25 -9.67
C ARG A 42 8.73 1.91 -9.32
N GLN A 43 8.07 1.04 -10.09
CA GLN A 43 6.71 0.59 -9.80
C GLN A 43 6.64 -0.18 -8.49
N GLN A 44 7.57 -1.11 -8.25
CA GLN A 44 7.63 -1.87 -7.00
C GLN A 44 7.80 -0.96 -5.79
N ALA A 45 8.75 -0.01 -5.86
CA ALA A 45 8.95 0.95 -4.78
C ALA A 45 7.71 1.81 -4.52
N TYR A 46 7.04 2.27 -5.59
CA TYR A 46 5.81 3.03 -5.47
C TYR A 46 4.69 2.21 -4.82
N TRP A 47 4.44 0.99 -5.28
CA TRP A 47 3.36 0.15 -4.75
C TRP A 47 3.64 -0.36 -3.33
N GLU A 48 4.91 -0.61 -2.99
CA GLU A 48 5.31 -0.92 -1.61
C GLU A 48 5.00 0.24 -0.65
N ASP A 49 5.33 1.49 -1.04
CA ASP A 49 5.02 2.68 -0.25
C ASP A 49 3.50 2.86 -0.04
N ILE A 50 2.71 2.66 -1.11
CA ILE A 50 1.24 2.69 -1.02
C ILE A 50 0.72 1.59 -0.09
N TYR A 51 1.22 0.35 -0.23
CA TYR A 51 0.82 -0.79 0.61
C TYR A 51 1.07 -0.51 2.10
N VAL A 52 2.27 -0.04 2.45
CA VAL A 52 2.63 0.29 3.85
C VAL A 52 1.70 1.37 4.41
N LYS A 53 1.43 2.43 3.66
CA LYS A 53 0.52 3.52 4.10
C LYS A 53 -0.90 3.02 4.32
N LEU A 54 -1.39 2.12 3.47
CA LEU A 54 -2.71 1.51 3.63
C LEU A 54 -2.78 0.59 4.86
N MET A 55 -1.71 -0.16 5.15
CA MET A 55 -1.62 -0.98 6.35
C MET A 55 -1.65 -0.14 7.63
N ILE A 56 -0.87 0.95 7.67
CA ILE A 56 -0.89 1.92 8.79
C ILE A 56 -2.31 2.49 8.95
N LEU A 57 -2.95 2.89 7.85
CA LEU A 57 -4.32 3.39 7.89
C LEU A 57 -5.30 2.34 8.43
N ALA A 58 -5.12 1.05 8.11
CA ALA A 58 -5.94 -0.04 8.63
C ALA A 58 -5.73 -0.27 10.13
N GLU A 59 -4.49 -0.23 10.62
CA GLU A 59 -4.19 -0.33 12.05
C GLU A 59 -4.87 0.78 12.86
N HIS A 60 -4.89 2.01 12.33
CA HIS A 60 -5.55 3.15 12.97
C HIS A 60 -7.08 3.12 12.84
N ALA A 61 -7.62 2.37 11.88
CA ALA A 61 -9.06 2.17 11.72
C ALA A 61 -9.62 1.11 12.68
N ILE A 62 -8.78 0.27 13.28
CA ILE A 62 -9.17 -0.67 14.32
C ILE A 62 -9.21 0.08 15.67
N PRO A 63 -10.35 0.09 16.40
CA PRO A 63 -10.39 0.71 17.72
C PRO A 63 -9.38 0.05 18.66
N ALA A 64 -8.65 0.85 19.45
CA ALA A 64 -7.64 0.40 20.41
C ALA A 64 -8.16 -0.62 21.46
N ASP A 65 -9.48 -0.77 21.59
CA ASP A 65 -10.15 -1.65 22.56
C ASP A 65 -10.15 -3.14 22.18
N ASN A 66 -9.61 -3.50 21.01
CA ASN A 66 -9.54 -4.88 20.51
C ASN A 66 -8.13 -5.48 20.51
N GLN A 67 -7.17 -4.86 21.20
CA GLN A 67 -5.87 -5.50 21.44
C GLN A 67 -6.07 -6.65 22.45
N PRO A 68 -5.73 -7.91 22.12
CA PRO A 68 -5.81 -9.00 23.09
C PRO A 68 -4.85 -8.70 24.22
N ASN A 69 -5.40 -8.52 25.41
CA ASN A 69 -4.66 -8.33 26.65
C ASN A 69 -3.59 -9.43 26.74
N GLU A 70 -2.32 -9.08 26.61
CA GLU A 70 -1.22 -9.97 26.99
C GLU A 70 -1.39 -10.25 28.50
N ARG A 71 -1.87 -11.45 28.82
CA ARG A 71 -1.88 -12.02 30.17
C ARG A 71 -0.71 -12.98 30.31
#